data_AF-A0A7C4B6Q9-F1
#
_entry.id   AF-A0A7C4B6Q9-F1
#
_cell.length_a   1.000
_cell.length_b   1.000
_cell.length_c   1.000
_cell.angle_alpha   90.00
_cell.angle_beta   90.00
_cell.angle_gamma   90.00
#
_symmetry.space_group_name_H-M   'P 1'
#
loop_
_entity.id
_entity.type
_entity.pdbx_description
1 polymer ?
#
loop_
_entity_poly.entity_id
_entity_poly.type
_entity_poly.pdbx_seq_one_letter_code
_entity_poly.pdbx_strand_id
1 'polypeptide(L)'
;DDVKIVYELFKLIGECIVVDEYLMNALTALNGSGPAYILLMLEAFKDAGLKIGLPGDLALKISSYVMLGTAKLILELNEHPARIRDLITTPAGTTIEGIFILEKYGLKAGIMEALEASMRRAEKISLDIGKIAARHSGLGS
;
A
#
# COMPACT_ATOMS: atom_id res chain seq x y z
N ASP A 1 1.21 -6.77 30.70
CA ASP A 1 1.15 -8.20 30.33
C ASP A 1 0.28 -8.47 29.10
N ASP A 2 -0.95 -7.95 29.03
CA ASP A 2 -1.84 -8.16 27.87
C ASP A 2 -1.25 -7.72 26.53
N VAL A 3 -0.67 -6.51 26.45
CA VAL A 3 -0.05 -6.01 25.21
C VAL A 3 1.06 -6.96 24.72
N LYS A 4 1.84 -7.55 25.64
CA LYS A 4 2.90 -8.49 25.29
C LYS A 4 2.33 -9.80 24.75
N ILE A 5 1.28 -10.33 25.37
CA ILE A 5 0.60 -11.54 24.90
C ILE A 5 0.03 -11.32 23.49
N VAL A 6 -0.64 -10.19 23.29
CA VAL A 6 -1.22 -9.81 21.99
C VAL A 6 -0.13 -9.63 20.92
N TYR A 7 0.97 -8.96 21.27
CA TYR A 7 2.10 -8.76 20.38
C TYR A 7 2.71 -10.09 19.90
N GLU A 8 3.00 -11.01 20.83
CA GLU A 8 3.58 -12.32 20.50
C GLU A 8 2.63 -13.15 19.64
N LEU A 9 1.31 -13.07 19.90
CA LEU A 9 0.30 -13.76 19.08
C LEU A 9 0.29 -13.23 17.63
N PHE A 10 0.28 -11.91 17.44
CA PHE A 10 0.26 -11.32 16.09
C PHE A 10 1.59 -11.51 15.34
N LYS A 11 2.73 -11.57 16.03
CA LYS A 11 4.04 -11.88 15.44
C LYS A 11 4.10 -13.24 14.73
N LEU A 12 3.20 -14.18 15.06
CA LEU A 12 3.14 -15.50 14.41
C LEU A 12 2.63 -15.45 12.97
N ILE A 13 1.88 -14.41 12.60
CA ILE A 13 1.26 -14.29 11.26
C ILE A 13 1.88 -13.19 10.40
N GLY A 14 2.82 -12.42 10.95
CA GLY A 14 3.51 -11.36 10.22
C GLY A 14 4.24 -10.40 11.15
N GLU A 15 4.76 -9.32 10.58
CA GLU A 15 5.37 -8.26 11.38
C GLU A 15 4.30 -7.52 12.20
N CYS A 16 4.57 -7.33 13.49
CA CYS A 16 3.68 -6.60 14.40
C CYS A 16 4.38 -5.32 14.87
N ILE A 17 3.70 -4.19 14.72
CA ILE A 17 4.20 -2.87 15.10
C ILE A 17 3.21 -2.26 16.08
N VAL A 18 3.69 -1.89 17.27
CA VAL A 18 2.90 -1.18 18.27
C VAL A 18 2.93 0.31 17.94
N VAL A 19 1.75 0.93 17.90
CA VAL A 19 1.52 2.30 17.47
C VAL A 19 0.51 2.96 18.40
N ASP A 20 0.50 4.29 18.41
CA ASP A 20 -0.50 5.06 19.15
C ASP A 20 -1.88 5.00 18.46
N GLU A 21 -2.94 4.98 19.27
CA GLU A 21 -4.34 4.84 18.80
C GLU A 21 -4.73 5.90 17.76
N TYR A 22 -4.22 7.13 17.88
CA TYR A 22 -4.56 8.21 16.95
C TYR A 22 -4.08 7.94 15.49
N LEU A 23 -3.15 7.00 15.31
CA LEU A 23 -2.65 6.58 14.00
C LEU A 23 -3.55 5.53 13.31
N MET A 24 -4.54 4.96 14.02
CA MET A 24 -5.31 3.81 13.53
C MET A 24 -6.10 4.09 12.24
N ASN A 25 -6.65 5.29 12.05
CA ASN A 25 -7.35 5.65 10.80
C ASN A 25 -6.37 5.74 9.62
N ALA A 26 -5.19 6.32 9.83
CA ALA A 26 -4.16 6.41 8.82
C ALA A 26 -3.62 5.01 8.44
N LEU A 27 -3.39 4.15 9.44
CA LEU A 27 -2.96 2.78 9.22
C LEU A 27 -4.04 1.91 8.56
N THR A 28 -5.32 2.14 8.88
CA THR A 28 -6.44 1.47 8.20
C THR A 28 -6.47 1.85 6.72
N ALA A 29 -6.28 3.13 6.39
CA ALA A 29 -6.18 3.56 5.01
C ALA A 29 -4.97 2.92 4.30
N LEU A 30 -3.79 2.97 4.94
CA LEU A 30 -2.54 2.49 4.36
C LEU A 30 -2.49 0.97 4.20
N ASN A 31 -2.74 0.22 5.28
CA ASN A 31 -2.60 -1.24 5.29
C ASN A 31 -3.90 -1.96 4.90
N GLY A 32 -5.06 -1.40 5.25
CA GLY A 32 -6.34 -1.99 4.89
C GLY A 32 -6.66 -1.83 3.40
N SER A 33 -6.39 -0.65 2.83
CA SER A 33 -6.63 -0.39 1.40
C SER A 33 -5.41 -0.63 0.51
N GLY A 34 -4.20 -0.53 1.07
CA GLY A 34 -2.94 -0.68 0.35
C GLY A 34 -2.87 -1.94 -0.54
N PRO A 35 -3.18 -3.15 -0.05
CA PRO A 35 -3.16 -4.36 -0.86
C PRO A 35 -4.01 -4.27 -2.13
N ALA A 36 -5.17 -3.61 -2.08
CA ALA A 36 -6.00 -3.41 -3.27
C ALA A 36 -5.31 -2.50 -4.30
N TYR A 37 -4.61 -1.46 -3.86
CA TYR A 37 -3.86 -0.57 -4.75
C TYR A 37 -2.64 -1.26 -5.36
N ILE A 38 -1.96 -2.11 -4.59
CA ILE A 38 -0.88 -2.96 -5.11
C ILE A 38 -1.43 -3.94 -6.16
N LEU A 39 -2.59 -4.56 -5.93
CA LEU A 39 -3.21 -5.46 -6.90
C LEU A 39 -3.61 -4.74 -8.20
N LEU A 40 -4.12 -3.51 -8.14
CA LEU A 40 -4.38 -2.69 -9.33
C LEU A 40 -3.10 -2.43 -10.13
N MET A 41 -2.00 -2.10 -9.44
CA MET A 41 -0.71 -1.95 -10.11
C MET A 41 -0.20 -3.27 -10.69
N LEU A 42 -0.44 -4.40 -10.03
CA LEU A 42 0.00 -5.72 -10.47
C LEU A 42 -0.74 -6.12 -11.75
N GLU A 43 -2.05 -5.90 -11.77
CA GLU A 43 -2.91 -6.07 -12.94
C GLU A 43 -2.42 -5.20 -14.11
N ALA A 44 -2.13 -3.91 -13.85
CA ALA A 44 -1.58 -3.01 -14.86
C ALA A 44 -0.24 -3.50 -15.43
N PHE A 45 0.67 -4.01 -14.60
CA PHE A 45 1.93 -4.61 -15.05
C PHE A 45 1.69 -5.87 -15.90
N LYS A 46 0.78 -6.74 -15.47
CA LYS A 46 0.43 -7.97 -16.20
C LYS A 46 -0.19 -7.64 -17.57
N ASP A 47 -1.10 -6.66 -17.64
CA ASP A 47 -1.72 -6.23 -18.91
C ASP A 47 -0.73 -5.51 -19.82
N ALA A 48 0.18 -4.70 -19.26
CA ALA A 48 1.29 -4.14 -20.03
C ALA A 48 2.19 -5.24 -20.59
N GLY A 49 2.46 -6.29 -19.80
CA GLY A 49 3.18 -7.49 -20.24
C GLY A 49 2.54 -8.15 -21.46
N LEU A 50 1.22 -8.33 -21.44
CA LEU A 50 0.47 -8.82 -22.60
C LEU A 50 0.64 -7.90 -23.82
N LYS A 51 0.50 -6.60 -23.61
CA LYS A 51 0.62 -5.59 -24.67
C LYS A 51 2.00 -5.60 -25.34
N ILE A 52 3.07 -5.92 -24.60
CA ILE A 52 4.44 -6.00 -25.13
C ILE A 52 4.84 -7.43 -25.55
N GLY A 53 3.89 -8.37 -25.59
CA GLY A 53 4.06 -9.69 -26.20
C GLY A 53 4.38 -10.85 -25.25
N LEU A 54 4.24 -10.67 -23.94
CA LEU A 54 4.41 -11.77 -22.98
C LEU A 54 3.15 -12.66 -22.91
N PRO A 55 3.29 -13.99 -22.75
CA PRO A 55 2.18 -14.86 -22.37
C PRO A 55 1.57 -14.45 -21.03
N GLY A 56 0.24 -14.60 -20.89
CA GLY A 56 -0.49 -14.11 -19.71
C GLY A 56 0.02 -14.64 -18.37
N ASP A 57 0.24 -15.95 -18.27
CA ASP A 57 0.73 -16.56 -17.03
C ASP A 57 2.14 -16.10 -16.69
N LEU A 58 2.99 -15.90 -17.71
CA LEU A 58 4.34 -15.39 -17.52
C LEU A 58 4.33 -13.93 -17.08
N ALA A 59 3.48 -13.09 -17.69
CA ALA A 59 3.31 -11.69 -17.32
C ALA A 59 2.86 -11.58 -15.85
N LEU A 60 1.84 -12.33 -15.44
CA LEU A 60 1.36 -12.35 -14.06
C LEU A 60 2.47 -12.74 -13.08
N LYS A 61 3.20 -13.82 -13.39
CA LYS A 61 4.28 -14.34 -12.56
C LYS A 61 5.42 -13.34 -12.41
N ILE A 62 5.88 -12.73 -13.51
CA ILE A 62 6.95 -11.72 -13.49
C ILE A 62 6.50 -10.49 -12.70
N SER A 63 5.30 -9.96 -12.96
CA SER A 63 4.76 -8.80 -12.22
C SER A 63 4.76 -9.04 -10.72
N SER A 64 4.35 -10.24 -10.30
CA SER A 64 4.33 -10.64 -8.89
C SER A 64 5.73 -10.63 -8.27
N TYR A 65 6.74 -11.16 -8.98
CA TYR A 65 8.13 -11.16 -8.51
C TYR A 65 8.76 -9.76 -8.51
N VAL A 66 8.44 -8.90 -9.48
CA VAL A 66 8.91 -7.50 -9.49
C VAL A 66 8.44 -6.79 -8.23
N MET A 67 7.16 -6.93 -7.88
CA MET A 67 6.61 -6.31 -6.67
C MET A 67 7.23 -6.88 -5.39
N LEU A 68 7.30 -8.21 -5.28
CA LEU A 68 7.90 -8.87 -4.11
C LEU A 68 9.36 -8.46 -3.91
N GLY A 69 10.16 -8.50 -4.98
CA GLY A 69 11.57 -8.15 -4.93
C GLY A 69 11.79 -6.69 -4.58
N THR A 70 10.99 -5.78 -5.14
CA THR A 70 11.08 -4.34 -4.86
C THR A 70 10.75 -4.05 -3.39
N ALA A 71 9.68 -4.65 -2.85
CA ALA A 71 9.31 -4.48 -1.44
C ALA A 71 10.40 -5.02 -0.50
N LYS A 72 10.94 -6.21 -0.80
CA LYS A 72 12.05 -6.79 -0.03
C LYS A 72 13.29 -5.90 -0.04
N LEU A 73 13.66 -5.37 -1.20
CA LEU A 73 14.84 -4.52 -1.33
C LEU A 73 14.76 -3.28 -0.44
N ILE A 74 13.56 -2.68 -0.30
CA ILE A 74 13.32 -1.55 0.60
C ILE A 74 13.52 -1.97 2.06
N LEU A 75 12.95 -3.11 2.46
CA LEU A 75 13.04 -3.61 3.83
C LEU A 75 14.47 -4.04 4.22
N GLU A 76 15.23 -4.60 3.27
CA GLU A 76 16.59 -5.09 3.49
C GLU A 76 17.62 -3.94 3.51
N LEU A 77 17.52 -3.00 2.58
CA LEU A 77 18.48 -1.90 2.48
C LEU A 77 18.18 -0.77 3.46
N ASN A 78 16.93 -0.60 3.89
CA ASN A 78 16.48 0.51 4.72
C ASN A 78 16.89 1.88 4.15
N GLU A 79 16.83 2.01 2.83
CA GLU A 79 17.23 3.19 2.07
C GLU A 79 16.01 3.96 1.58
N HIS A 80 16.20 5.26 1.31
CA HIS A 80 15.13 6.08 0.74
C HIS A 80 14.69 5.53 -0.64
N PRO A 81 13.38 5.41 -0.95
CA PRO A 81 12.92 4.81 -2.21
C PRO A 81 13.48 5.50 -3.47
N ALA A 82 13.71 6.82 -3.42
CA ALA A 82 14.35 7.54 -4.51
C ALA A 82 15.78 7.05 -4.78
N ARG A 83 16.54 6.71 -3.73
CA ARG A 83 17.91 6.21 -3.85
C ARG A 83 17.94 4.86 -4.56
N ILE A 84 17.04 3.95 -4.17
CA ILE A 84 16.90 2.64 -4.81
C ILE A 84 16.47 2.79 -6.28
N ARG A 85 15.53 3.70 -6.57
CA ARG A 85 15.13 4.01 -7.94
C ARG A 85 16.30 4.53 -8.78
N ASP A 86 17.13 5.41 -8.22
CA ASP A 86 18.30 5.95 -8.92
C ASP A 86 19.33 4.85 -9.24
N LEU A 87 19.50 3.86 -8.36
CA LEU A 87 20.40 2.73 -8.58
C LEU A 87 20.00 1.84 -9.78
N ILE A 88 18.71 1.81 -10.13
CA ILE A 88 18.17 1.02 -11.25
C ILE A 88 17.81 1.86 -12.49
N THR A 89 18.14 3.16 -12.45
CA THR A 89 17.85 4.10 -13.53
C THR A 89 19.13 4.51 -14.23
N THR A 90 19.31 4.05 -15.46
CA THR A 90 20.48 4.40 -16.28
C THR A 90 20.19 5.59 -17.20
N PRO A 91 21.19 6.43 -17.52
CA PRO A 91 21.04 7.50 -18.50
C PRO A 91 20.51 6.97 -19.84
N ALA A 92 19.48 7.63 -20.39
CA ALA A 92 18.80 7.23 -21.64
C ALA A 92 18.30 5.77 -21.67
N GLY A 93 18.11 5.15 -20.51
CA GLY A 93 17.66 3.76 -20.38
C GLY A 93 16.14 3.60 -20.44
N THR A 94 15.69 2.36 -20.50
CA THR A 94 14.26 2.02 -20.51
C THR A 94 13.53 2.45 -19.23
N THR A 95 14.21 2.41 -18.08
CA THR A 95 13.64 2.80 -16.79
C THR A 95 13.26 4.28 -16.75
N ILE A 96 14.12 5.17 -17.23
CA ILE A 96 13.84 6.62 -17.17
C ILE A 96 12.70 7.03 -18.11
N GLU A 97 12.60 6.40 -19.29
CA GLU A 97 11.46 6.60 -20.20
C GLU A 97 10.14 6.15 -19.54
N GLY A 98 10.14 5.00 -18.87
CA GLY A 98 8.98 4.52 -18.11
C GLY A 98 8.59 5.48 -16.98
N ILE A 99 9.57 5.92 -16.18
CA ILE A 99 9.35 6.89 -15.09
C ILE A 99 8.75 8.18 -15.63
N PHE A 100 9.28 8.74 -16.71
CA PHE A 100 8.78 9.98 -17.31
C PHE A 100 7.29 9.87 -17.66
N ILE A 101 6.88 8.75 -18.26
CA ILE A 101 5.47 8.51 -18.59
C ILE A 101 4.61 8.35 -17.33
N LEU A 102 5.06 7.62 -16.32
CA LEU A 102 4.31 7.44 -15.06
C LEU A 102 4.13 8.76 -14.31
N GLU A 103 5.16 9.63 -14.28
CA GLU A 103 5.06 10.96 -13.69
C GLU A 103 4.11 11.87 -14.50
N LYS A 104 4.12 11.77 -15.83
CA LYS A 104 3.18 12.50 -16.70
C LYS A 104 1.72 12.16 -16.40
N TYR A 105 1.44 10.90 -16.05
CA TYR A 105 0.11 10.46 -15.63
C TYR A 105 -0.19 10.68 -14.14
N GLY A 106 0.74 11.26 -13.39
CA GLY A 106 0.52 11.62 -11.99
C GLY A 106 0.41 10.43 -11.05
N LEU A 107 1.17 9.35 -11.28
CA LEU A 107 1.09 8.13 -10.46
C LEU A 107 1.15 8.41 -8.95
N LYS A 108 2.13 9.21 -8.50
CA LYS A 108 2.27 9.55 -7.08
C LYS A 108 1.08 10.35 -6.56
N ALA A 109 0.62 11.34 -7.32
CA ALA A 109 -0.53 12.16 -6.95
C ALA A 109 -1.79 11.29 -6.77
N GLY A 110 -2.05 10.38 -7.71
CA GLY A 110 -3.19 9.45 -7.61
C GLY A 110 -3.13 8.55 -6.37
N ILE A 111 -1.95 8.01 -6.03
CA ILE A 111 -1.78 7.17 -4.83
C ILE A 111 -2.00 7.99 -3.55
N MET A 112 -1.45 9.21 -3.49
CA MET A 112 -1.61 10.10 -2.32
C MET A 112 -3.08 10.45 -2.11
N GLU A 113 -3.77 10.89 -3.17
CA GLU A 113 -5.19 11.24 -3.12
C GLU A 113 -6.08 10.04 -2.75
N ALA A 114 -5.77 8.84 -3.27
CA ALA A 114 -6.49 7.63 -2.92
C ALA A 114 -6.37 7.27 -1.43
N LEU A 115 -5.16 7.37 -0.87
CA LEU A 115 -4.92 7.10 0.55
C LEU A 115 -5.61 8.13 1.44
N GLU A 116 -5.55 9.42 1.10
CA GLU A 116 -6.28 10.45 1.84
C GLU A 116 -7.79 10.24 1.78
N ALA A 117 -8.34 9.88 0.62
CA ALA A 117 -9.76 9.57 0.46
C ALA A 117 -10.16 8.36 1.32
N SER A 118 -9.32 7.32 1.37
CA SER A 118 -9.55 6.15 2.22
C SER A 118 -9.53 6.51 3.72
N MET A 119 -8.57 7.34 4.15
CA MET A 119 -8.48 7.82 5.53
C MET A 119 -9.72 8.64 5.93
N ARG A 120 -10.14 9.61 5.10
CA ARG A 120 -11.37 10.38 5.34
C ARG A 120 -12.60 9.48 5.46
N ARG A 121 -12.65 8.38 4.70
CA ARG A 121 -13.74 7.40 4.80
C ARG A 121 -13.67 6.61 6.10
N ALA A 122 -12.49 6.17 6.53
CA ALA A 122 -12.29 5.48 7.79
C ALA A 122 -12.75 6.34 8.99
N GLU A 123 -12.36 7.62 9.00
CA GLU A 123 -12.80 8.59 10.01
C GLU A 123 -14.32 8.73 10.06
N LYS A 124 -14.96 8.87 8.90
CA LYS A 124 -16.42 8.97 8.82
C LYS A 124 -17.11 7.71 9.36
N ILE A 125 -16.59 6.52 9.04
CA ILE A 125 -17.13 5.25 9.56
C ILE A 125 -17.00 5.20 11.08
N SER A 126 -15.85 5.57 11.63
CA SER A 126 -15.63 5.62 13.09
C SER A 126 -16.65 6.54 13.79
N LEU A 127 -16.88 7.74 13.25
CA LEU A 127 -17.88 8.68 13.77
C LEU A 127 -19.32 8.15 13.68
N ASP A 128 -19.67 7.52 12.56
CA ASP A 128 -21.01 6.96 12.35
C ASP A 128 -21.28 5.79 13.32
N ILE A 129 -20.30 4.91 13.53
CA ILE A 129 -20.37 3.83 14.53
C ILE A 129 -20.50 4.40 15.94
N GLY A 130 -19.72 5.43 16.29
CA GLY A 130 -19.83 6.09 17.60
C GLY A 130 -21.22 6.65 17.87
N LYS A 131 -21.85 7.28 16.87
CA LYS A 131 -23.24 7.77 16.96
C LYS A 131 -24.25 6.63 17.12
N ILE A 132 -24.06 5.52 16.41
CA ILE A 132 -24.91 4.34 16.55
C ILE A 132 -24.78 3.76 17.95
N ALA A 133 -23.56 3.57 18.46
CA ALA A 133 -23.32 3.06 19.80
C ALA A 133 -23.97 3.94 20.88
N ALA A 134 -23.82 5.27 20.80
CA ALA A 134 -24.41 6.22 21.73
C ALA A 134 -25.95 6.18 21.76
N ARG A 135 -26.59 5.95 20.60
CA ARG A 135 -28.05 5.77 20.50
C ARG A 135 -28.55 4.50 21.17
N HIS A 136 -27.76 3.42 21.13
CA HIS A 136 -28.14 2.12 21.73
C HIS A 136 -27.81 2.04 23.22
N SER A 137 -26.84 2.82 23.71
CA SER A 137 -26.45 2.84 25.13
C SER A 137 -27.28 3.81 26.00
N GLY A 138 -28.29 4.48 25.44
CA GLY A 138 -29.15 5.41 26.19
C GLY A 138 -28.46 6.69 26.69
N LEU A 139 -27.22 6.97 26.24
CA LEU A 139 -26.41 8.12 26.64
C LEU A 139 -26.67 9.36 25.75
N GLY A 140 -27.72 9.33 24.93
CA GLY A 140 -28.03 10.34 23.91
C GLY A 140 -29.23 11.25 24.23
N SER A 141 -29.65 11.34 25.49
CA SER A 141 -30.61 12.35 25.97
C SER A 141 -29.93 13.34 26.90
#